data_AF-A0A7Z8QU47-F1
#
_entry.id   AF-A0A7Z8QU47-F1
#
_cell.length_a   1.000
_cell.length_b   1.000
_cell.length_c   1.000
_cell.angle_alpha   90.00
_cell.angle_beta   90.00
_cell.angle_gamma   90.00
#
_symmetry.space_group_name_H-M   'P 1'
#
loop_
_entity.id
_entity.type
_entity.pdbx_description
1 polymer ?
#
loop_
_entity_poly.entity_id
_entity_poly.type
_entity_poly.pdbx_seq_one_letter_code
_entity_poly.pdbx_strand_id
1 'polypeptide(L)'
;MEIQQHGISPYTVNLSTSALKQMINVVRDLQNLSETPNYPLSLPKLPEIAQIESGHYSVLMGYDFHIDDSQQVKLIEVNTNAGGLWYAAQCYQPEAKHFPRKLANKLLDTFLQEYRLFCQDQNALPQLIAIIDHAPEQQFLYPEMQVFASLFKQAGIKTVIIDPSQIETKEAGLYYQEQAIDLVYNRHCDFYLSSPEMQNIAEAWRKQSVCLTPNPRIYGLLADKRRMIDWSDSELLNDFLTPPVASRLQQAIPHTQLLHSVPKETLWPERKQKVFKPTTSYASRGVYIGDKLTKNKLSSLDPQETLVQQRIKPTITHTLGGEKFKTDFRLFVYHKTILATCARLYQGQVTNLRTPNGGFSKIKLVSSE
;
A
#
# COMPACT_ATOMS: atom_id res chain seq x y z
N MET A 1 -7.19 24.06 -23.98
CA MET A 1 -6.14 24.02 -22.94
C MET A 1 -6.04 22.58 -22.49
N GLU A 2 -4.89 21.98 -22.77
CA GLU A 2 -4.59 20.57 -22.49
C GLU A 2 -4.82 20.27 -21.01
N ILE A 3 -5.74 19.35 -20.73
CA ILE A 3 -5.79 18.70 -19.42
C ILE A 3 -4.51 17.88 -19.37
N GLN A 4 -3.43 18.43 -18.80
CA GLN A 4 -2.34 17.57 -18.31
C GLN A 4 -3.02 16.51 -17.45
N GLN A 5 -2.99 15.26 -17.91
CA GLN A 5 -3.46 14.11 -17.13
C GLN A 5 -2.53 14.00 -15.93
N HIS A 6 -2.87 14.70 -14.84
CA HIS A 6 -2.06 14.72 -13.64
C HIS A 6 -1.95 13.29 -13.12
N GLY A 7 -0.72 12.83 -12.93
CA GLY A 7 -0.45 11.50 -12.39
C GLY A 7 -0.20 10.39 -13.42
N ILE A 8 -0.17 10.67 -14.72
CA ILE A 8 0.32 9.72 -15.74
C ILE A 8 1.52 10.32 -16.47
N SER A 9 2.62 9.57 -16.48
CA SER A 9 3.83 9.93 -17.19
C SER A 9 3.78 9.43 -18.64
N PRO A 10 4.19 10.24 -19.62
CA PRO A 10 4.33 9.78 -21.01
C PRO A 10 5.55 8.88 -21.22
N TYR A 11 6.41 8.75 -20.20
CA TYR A 11 7.67 8.02 -20.31
C TYR A 11 7.51 6.53 -20.02
N THR A 12 8.50 5.76 -20.48
CA THR A 12 8.60 4.33 -20.20
C THR A 12 9.89 4.07 -19.44
N VAL A 13 9.80 3.28 -18.37
CA VAL A 13 10.91 2.92 -17.49
C VAL A 13 11.32 1.48 -17.74
N ASN A 14 12.61 1.22 -17.87
CA ASN A 14 13.12 -0.14 -17.95
C ASN A 14 13.15 -0.79 -16.57
N LEU A 15 12.70 -2.04 -16.49
CA LEU A 15 12.83 -2.88 -15.29
C LEU A 15 13.42 -4.22 -15.71
N SER A 16 14.52 -4.64 -15.06
CA SER A 16 15.10 -5.94 -15.37
C SER A 16 14.20 -7.07 -14.88
N THR A 17 14.15 -8.17 -15.63
CA THR A 17 13.38 -9.35 -15.24
C THR A 17 13.87 -9.96 -13.92
N SER A 18 15.18 -9.88 -13.63
CA SER A 18 15.75 -10.29 -12.33
C SER A 18 15.22 -9.41 -11.19
N ALA A 19 15.21 -8.09 -11.35
CA ALA A 19 14.67 -7.18 -10.32
C ALA A 19 13.19 -7.45 -10.05
N LEU A 20 12.38 -7.62 -11.11
CA LEU A 20 10.97 -7.99 -10.93
C LEU A 20 10.80 -9.30 -10.15
N LYS A 21 11.59 -10.34 -10.48
CA LYS A 21 11.56 -11.62 -9.74
C LYS A 21 11.91 -11.43 -8.26
N GLN A 22 12.92 -10.62 -7.95
CA GLN A 22 13.29 -10.31 -6.57
C GLN A 22 12.15 -9.61 -5.83
N MET A 23 11.51 -8.59 -6.43
CA MET A 23 10.36 -7.89 -5.84
C MET A 23 9.20 -8.87 -5.54
N ILE A 24 8.90 -9.77 -6.47
CA ILE A 24 7.85 -10.79 -6.30
C ILE A 24 8.17 -11.74 -5.16
N ASN A 25 9.44 -12.15 -5.02
CA ASN A 25 9.85 -13.02 -3.92
C ASN A 25 9.69 -12.31 -2.57
N VAL A 26 10.09 -11.04 -2.46
CA VAL A 26 9.90 -10.25 -1.23
C VAL A 26 8.42 -10.18 -0.82
N VAL A 27 7.52 -9.90 -1.79
CA VAL A 27 6.08 -9.89 -1.55
C VAL A 27 5.60 -11.23 -0.97
N ARG A 28 6.00 -12.34 -1.60
CA ARG A 28 5.57 -13.68 -1.19
C ARG A 28 6.13 -14.08 0.17
N ASP A 29 7.39 -13.73 0.44
CA ASP A 29 8.04 -14.05 1.70
C ASP A 29 7.44 -13.28 2.86
N LEU A 30 7.13 -11.99 2.67
CA LEU A 30 6.43 -11.19 3.68
C LEU A 30 5.01 -11.72 3.92
N GLN A 31 4.29 -12.10 2.87
CA GLN A 31 2.98 -12.73 3.02
C GLN A 31 3.10 -14.05 3.80
N ASN A 32 4.08 -14.92 3.47
CA ASN A 32 4.34 -16.16 4.19
C ASN A 32 4.67 -15.89 5.66
N LEU A 33 5.56 -14.93 5.95
CA LEU A 33 5.94 -14.54 7.30
C LEU A 33 4.71 -14.10 8.11
N SER A 34 3.84 -13.26 7.52
CA SER A 34 2.61 -12.80 8.18
C SER A 34 1.61 -13.92 8.49
N GLU A 35 1.71 -15.04 7.78
CA GLU A 35 0.87 -16.24 7.95
C GLU A 35 1.54 -17.33 8.80
N THR A 36 2.81 -17.17 9.15
CA THR A 36 3.53 -18.13 9.99
C THR A 36 2.89 -18.15 11.38
N PRO A 37 2.55 -19.34 11.93
CA PRO A 37 2.02 -19.45 13.28
C PRO A 37 2.93 -18.75 14.30
N ASN A 38 2.32 -18.08 15.28
CA ASN A 38 2.98 -17.33 16.34
C ASN A 38 3.76 -16.06 15.92
N TYR A 39 4.00 -15.81 14.62
CA TYR A 39 4.63 -14.56 14.19
C TYR A 39 3.86 -13.30 14.64
N PRO A 40 2.51 -13.24 14.51
CA PRO A 40 1.76 -12.10 15.05
C PRO A 40 1.97 -11.86 16.56
N LEU A 41 2.28 -12.91 17.32
CA LEU A 41 2.50 -12.86 18.77
C LEU A 41 3.92 -12.37 19.13
N SER A 42 4.90 -12.50 18.22
CA SER A 42 6.25 -11.99 18.43
C SER A 42 6.38 -10.50 18.13
N LEU A 43 5.39 -9.90 17.48
CA LEU A 43 5.36 -8.47 17.18
C LEU A 43 5.01 -7.66 18.43
N PRO A 44 5.49 -6.40 18.53
CA PRO A 44 4.92 -5.44 19.48
C PRO A 44 3.40 -5.42 19.38
N LYS A 45 2.72 -5.39 20.53
CA LYS A 45 1.27 -5.54 20.64
C LYS A 45 0.54 -4.65 19.62
N LEU A 46 -0.13 -5.30 18.68
CA LEU A 46 -0.98 -4.64 17.68
C LEU A 46 -2.15 -3.92 18.37
N PRO A 47 -2.72 -2.86 17.79
CA PRO A 47 -4.00 -2.32 18.24
C PRO A 47 -5.07 -3.41 18.28
N GLU A 48 -6.00 -3.35 19.24
CA GLU A 48 -7.02 -4.40 19.45
C GLU A 48 -7.80 -4.74 18.18
N ILE A 49 -8.14 -3.72 17.40
CA ILE A 49 -8.85 -3.85 16.12
C ILE A 49 -8.09 -4.70 15.09
N ALA A 50 -6.75 -4.73 15.16
CA ALA A 50 -5.88 -5.47 14.25
C ALA A 50 -5.48 -6.84 14.81
N GLN A 51 -5.83 -7.14 16.06
CA GLN A 51 -5.68 -8.48 16.65
C GLN A 51 -6.82 -9.41 16.29
N ILE A 52 -7.97 -8.86 15.86
CA ILE A 52 -9.13 -9.66 15.42
C ILE A 52 -8.69 -10.55 14.25
N GLU A 53 -8.80 -11.86 14.46
CA GLU A 53 -8.55 -12.86 13.44
C GLU A 53 -9.60 -12.72 12.32
N SER A 54 -9.16 -12.88 11.08
CA SER A 54 -10.00 -12.77 9.90
C SER A 54 -9.65 -13.89 8.94
N GLY A 55 -10.68 -14.51 8.35
CA GLY A 55 -10.52 -15.57 7.36
C GLY A 55 -10.15 -15.08 5.96
N HIS A 56 -10.16 -13.77 5.73
CA HIS A 56 -9.90 -13.13 4.44
C HIS A 56 -8.71 -12.17 4.48
N TYR A 57 -8.25 -11.75 3.31
CA TYR A 57 -7.00 -11.02 3.14
C TYR A 57 -7.26 -9.51 3.02
N SER A 58 -6.62 -8.86 2.07
CA SER A 58 -6.84 -7.46 1.75
C SER A 58 -6.57 -7.23 0.28
N VAL A 59 -7.56 -6.68 -0.40
CA VAL A 59 -7.47 -6.35 -1.82
C VAL A 59 -6.65 -5.07 -2.00
N LEU A 60 -5.80 -5.08 -3.03
CA LEU A 60 -4.94 -3.96 -3.43
C LEU A 60 -3.96 -3.54 -2.33
N MET A 61 -3.11 -4.48 -1.95
CA MET A 61 -1.83 -4.18 -1.31
C MET A 61 -0.88 -3.54 -2.34
N GLY A 62 -0.03 -2.63 -1.90
CA GLY A 62 0.96 -1.92 -2.72
C GLY A 62 2.34 -2.04 -2.11
N TYR A 63 3.27 -2.69 -2.81
CA TYR A 63 4.66 -2.83 -2.37
C TYR A 63 5.55 -1.95 -3.22
N ASP A 64 6.25 -1.04 -2.57
CA ASP A 64 7.05 -0.02 -3.24
C ASP A 64 8.53 -0.33 -3.08
N PHE A 65 9.27 -0.19 -4.18
CA PHE A 65 10.67 -0.55 -4.25
C PHE A 65 11.50 0.55 -4.89
N HIS A 66 12.72 0.68 -4.40
CA HIS A 66 13.83 1.28 -5.13
C HIS A 66 14.76 0.17 -5.63
N ILE A 67 15.54 0.48 -6.67
CA ILE A 67 16.70 -0.31 -7.08
C ILE A 67 17.92 0.53 -6.74
N ASP A 68 18.81 -0.01 -5.92
CA ASP A 68 20.01 0.71 -5.49
C ASP A 68 21.12 0.69 -6.55
N ASP A 69 22.22 1.41 -6.25
CA ASP A 69 23.36 1.54 -7.16
C ASP A 69 24.02 0.18 -7.48
N SER A 70 23.83 -0.84 -6.62
CA SER A 70 24.29 -2.23 -6.78
C SER A 70 23.26 -3.12 -7.49
N GLN A 71 22.24 -2.54 -8.12
CA GLN A 71 21.15 -3.22 -8.81
C GLN A 71 20.30 -4.16 -7.92
N GLN A 72 20.34 -3.97 -6.60
CA GLN A 72 19.53 -4.75 -5.66
C GLN A 72 18.20 -4.06 -5.40
N VAL A 73 17.13 -4.85 -5.32
CA VAL A 73 15.80 -4.32 -4.98
C VAL A 73 15.72 -4.07 -3.49
N LYS A 74 15.16 -2.91 -3.12
CA LYS A 74 14.95 -2.53 -1.72
C LYS A 74 13.51 -2.13 -1.52
N LEU A 75 12.83 -2.81 -0.59
CA LEU A 75 11.46 -2.45 -0.19
C LEU A 75 11.50 -1.15 0.62
N ILE A 76 10.75 -0.13 0.20
CA ILE A 76 10.73 1.18 0.86
C ILE A 76 9.47 1.41 1.70
N GLU A 77 8.35 0.81 1.28
CA GLU A 77 7.09 0.80 2.03
C GLU A 77 6.15 -0.29 1.50
N VAL A 78 5.20 -0.67 2.34
CA VAL A 78 4.01 -1.43 1.97
C VAL A 78 2.79 -0.60 2.33
N ASN A 79 1.78 -0.62 1.49
CA ASN A 79 0.54 0.12 1.64
C ASN A 79 -0.64 -0.85 1.54
N THR A 80 -1.61 -0.75 2.45
CA THR A 80 -2.98 -1.20 2.17
C THR A 80 -3.68 -0.12 1.34
N ASN A 81 -4.78 -0.47 0.68
CA ASN A 81 -5.59 0.48 -0.09
C ASN A 81 -4.71 1.21 -1.14
N ALA A 82 -3.91 0.44 -1.88
CA ALA A 82 -2.99 0.98 -2.87
C ALA A 82 -3.78 1.60 -4.03
N GLY A 83 -3.90 2.93 -3.99
CA GLY A 83 -4.45 3.71 -5.08
C GLY A 83 -3.51 3.80 -6.29
N GLY A 84 -4.08 4.15 -7.43
CA GLY A 84 -3.34 4.45 -8.65
C GLY A 84 -3.28 3.33 -9.67
N LEU A 85 -3.94 2.20 -9.42
CA LEU A 85 -3.97 1.07 -10.35
C LEU A 85 -4.64 1.46 -11.67
N TRP A 86 -5.70 2.28 -11.64
CA TRP A 86 -6.36 2.74 -12.87
C TRP A 86 -5.45 3.62 -13.72
N TYR A 87 -4.76 4.57 -13.09
CA TYR A 87 -3.76 5.42 -13.74
C TYR A 87 -2.60 4.60 -14.32
N ALA A 88 -2.12 3.59 -13.57
CA ALA A 88 -1.11 2.66 -14.03
C ALA A 88 -1.58 1.83 -15.25
N ALA A 89 -2.85 1.42 -15.29
CA ALA A 89 -3.43 0.75 -16.45
C ALA A 89 -3.55 1.69 -17.66
N GLN A 90 -3.91 2.96 -17.43
CA GLN A 90 -4.01 3.98 -18.49
C GLN A 90 -2.67 4.29 -19.16
N CYS A 91 -1.53 4.07 -18.47
CA CYS A 91 -0.21 4.16 -19.10
C CYS A 91 -0.06 3.25 -20.34
N TYR A 92 -0.84 2.17 -20.42
CA TYR A 92 -0.87 1.26 -21.57
C TYR A 92 -2.05 1.52 -22.51
N GLN A 93 -3.12 2.15 -22.00
CA GLN A 93 -4.36 2.45 -22.73
C GLN A 93 -4.93 3.81 -22.27
N PRO A 94 -4.40 4.95 -22.76
CA PRO A 94 -4.74 6.28 -22.23
C PRO A 94 -6.23 6.64 -22.29
N GLU A 95 -6.92 6.15 -23.32
CA GLU A 95 -8.35 6.40 -23.55
C GLU A 95 -9.27 5.44 -22.77
N ALA A 96 -8.71 4.50 -21.99
CA ALA A 96 -9.50 3.50 -21.28
C ALA A 96 -10.27 4.13 -20.10
N LYS A 97 -11.60 4.14 -20.23
CA LYS A 97 -12.54 4.53 -19.17
C LYS A 97 -12.80 3.42 -18.14
N HIS A 98 -12.34 2.20 -18.42
CA HIS A 98 -12.50 1.02 -17.59
C HIS A 98 -11.17 0.29 -17.47
N PHE A 99 -11.05 -0.63 -16.50
CA PHE A 99 -9.91 -1.53 -16.46
C PHE A 99 -9.86 -2.41 -17.73
N PRO A 100 -8.66 -2.72 -18.25
CA PRO A 100 -8.52 -3.72 -19.32
C PRO A 100 -9.15 -5.05 -18.88
N ARG A 101 -9.90 -5.71 -19.77
CA ARG A 101 -10.73 -6.89 -19.45
C ARG A 101 -10.03 -7.94 -18.57
N LYS A 102 -8.78 -8.28 -18.87
CA LYS A 102 -7.99 -9.26 -18.09
C LYS A 102 -7.75 -8.80 -16.65
N LEU A 103 -7.43 -7.52 -16.45
CA LEU A 103 -7.26 -6.93 -15.13
C LEU A 103 -8.60 -6.78 -14.42
N ALA A 104 -9.65 -6.36 -15.13
CA ALA A 104 -11.00 -6.23 -14.61
C ALA A 104 -11.51 -7.55 -14.01
N ASN A 105 -11.43 -8.65 -14.76
CA ASN A 105 -11.83 -9.99 -14.28
C ASN A 105 -11.01 -10.39 -13.04
N LYS A 106 -9.69 -10.21 -13.09
CA LYS A 106 -8.80 -10.56 -11.97
C LYS A 106 -9.13 -9.75 -10.71
N LEU A 107 -9.44 -8.46 -10.85
CA LEU A 107 -9.83 -7.61 -9.73
C LEU A 107 -11.17 -8.06 -9.16
N LEU A 108 -12.19 -8.25 -10.00
CA LEU A 108 -13.50 -8.72 -9.56
C LEU A 108 -13.36 -10.04 -8.77
N ASP A 109 -12.60 -11.00 -9.29
CA ASP A 109 -12.35 -12.27 -8.62
C ASP A 109 -11.75 -12.10 -7.22
N THR A 110 -10.87 -11.10 -7.02
CA THR A 110 -10.26 -10.86 -5.69
C THR A 110 -11.28 -10.39 -4.67
N PHE A 111 -12.21 -9.49 -5.03
CA PHE A 111 -13.27 -9.03 -4.14
C PHE A 111 -14.30 -10.14 -3.85
N LEU A 112 -14.66 -10.94 -4.86
CA LEU A 112 -15.52 -12.09 -4.66
C LEU A 112 -14.86 -13.14 -3.76
N GLN A 113 -13.55 -13.35 -3.90
CA GLN A 113 -12.80 -14.26 -3.04
C GLN A 113 -12.78 -13.79 -1.58
N GLU A 114 -12.57 -12.50 -1.31
CA GLU A 114 -12.68 -11.95 0.05
C GLU A 114 -14.05 -12.24 0.66
N TYR A 115 -15.11 -12.01 -0.11
CA TYR A 115 -16.47 -12.23 0.37
C TYR A 115 -16.75 -13.72 0.64
N ARG A 116 -16.32 -14.61 -0.24
CA ARG A 116 -16.44 -16.08 -0.05
C ARG A 116 -15.68 -16.57 1.17
N LEU A 117 -14.46 -16.05 1.39
CA LEU A 117 -13.66 -16.38 2.58
C LEU A 117 -14.33 -15.88 3.85
N PHE A 118 -14.86 -14.64 3.81
CA PHE A 118 -15.60 -14.05 4.93
C PHE A 118 -16.86 -14.87 5.28
N CYS A 119 -17.68 -15.23 4.28
CA CYS A 119 -18.88 -16.03 4.47
C CYS A 119 -18.61 -17.53 4.72
N GLN A 120 -17.38 -18.00 4.48
CA GLN A 120 -17.02 -19.41 4.44
C GLN A 120 -17.87 -20.23 3.45
N ASP A 121 -18.27 -19.60 2.34
CA ASP A 121 -19.10 -20.20 1.29
C ASP A 121 -18.51 -19.84 -0.08
N GLN A 122 -18.18 -20.86 -0.88
CA GLN A 122 -17.58 -20.69 -2.21
C GLN A 122 -18.55 -20.11 -3.24
N ASN A 123 -19.86 -20.17 -3.00
CA ASN A 123 -20.89 -19.66 -3.89
C ASN A 123 -21.42 -18.29 -3.46
N ALA A 124 -20.99 -17.77 -2.32
CA ALA A 124 -21.42 -16.47 -1.82
C ALA A 124 -21.07 -15.34 -2.80
N LEU A 125 -22.02 -14.42 -2.99
CA LEU A 125 -21.89 -13.20 -3.80
C LEU A 125 -22.48 -12.02 -3.01
N PRO A 126 -21.78 -10.88 -2.90
CA PRO A 126 -22.31 -9.71 -2.22
C PRO A 126 -23.43 -9.08 -3.07
N GLN A 127 -24.49 -8.61 -2.42
CA GLN A 127 -25.55 -7.85 -3.10
C GLN A 127 -25.21 -6.37 -3.15
N LEU A 128 -24.59 -5.82 -2.10
CA LEU A 128 -24.15 -4.43 -2.00
C LEU A 128 -22.69 -4.32 -1.57
N ILE A 129 -21.89 -3.65 -2.41
CA ILE A 129 -20.56 -3.17 -2.07
C ILE A 129 -20.61 -1.67 -1.78
N ALA A 130 -20.09 -1.25 -0.63
CA ALA A 130 -19.86 0.17 -0.33
C ALA A 130 -18.37 0.50 -0.48
N ILE A 131 -18.06 1.44 -1.38
CA ILE A 131 -16.71 2.04 -1.47
C ILE A 131 -16.71 3.26 -0.55
N ILE A 132 -15.83 3.27 0.45
CA ILE A 132 -15.88 4.28 1.54
C ILE A 132 -14.61 5.12 1.57
N ASP A 133 -14.76 6.45 1.55
CA ASP A 133 -13.69 7.41 1.83
C ASP A 133 -14.29 8.67 2.49
N HIS A 134 -13.48 9.52 3.10
CA HIS A 134 -13.94 10.80 3.62
C HIS A 134 -14.23 11.74 2.45
N ALA A 135 -15.43 12.31 2.40
CA ALA A 135 -15.91 13.18 1.32
C ALA A 135 -15.44 12.70 -0.08
N PRO A 136 -15.87 11.50 -0.55
CA PRO A 136 -15.22 10.79 -1.64
C PRO A 136 -15.01 11.64 -2.90
N GLU A 137 -15.99 12.47 -3.27
CA GLU A 137 -15.95 13.34 -4.47
C GLU A 137 -14.81 14.37 -4.46
N GLN A 138 -14.27 14.69 -3.27
CA GLN A 138 -13.16 15.63 -3.11
C GLN A 138 -11.80 14.92 -3.18
N GLN A 139 -11.77 13.59 -3.19
CA GLN A 139 -10.54 12.83 -3.19
C GLN A 139 -9.94 12.76 -4.59
N PHE A 140 -8.61 12.90 -4.67
CA PHE A 140 -7.88 12.78 -5.93
C PHE A 140 -8.17 11.45 -6.65
N LEU A 141 -8.40 10.37 -5.89
CA LEU A 141 -8.66 9.03 -6.40
C LEU A 141 -10.15 8.73 -6.64
N TYR A 142 -11.05 9.72 -6.50
CA TYR A 142 -12.47 9.53 -6.80
C TYR A 142 -12.73 8.95 -8.20
N PRO A 143 -12.05 9.39 -9.28
CA PRO A 143 -12.23 8.77 -10.60
C PRO A 143 -11.91 7.26 -10.60
N GLU A 144 -10.89 6.84 -9.86
CA GLU A 144 -10.57 5.41 -9.72
C GLU A 144 -11.67 4.66 -8.94
N MET A 145 -12.24 5.26 -7.90
CA MET A 145 -13.38 4.68 -7.18
C MET A 145 -14.59 4.47 -8.10
N GLN A 146 -14.87 5.42 -9.00
CA GLN A 146 -15.94 5.29 -9.99
C GLN A 146 -15.69 4.13 -10.96
N VAL A 147 -14.43 3.89 -11.34
CA VAL A 147 -14.07 2.74 -12.21
C VAL A 147 -14.29 1.41 -11.48
N PHE A 148 -13.95 1.31 -10.18
CA PHE A 148 -14.29 0.14 -9.37
C PHE A 148 -15.81 -0.04 -9.22
N ALA A 149 -16.55 1.05 -8.99
CA ALA A 149 -18.01 0.98 -8.90
C ALA A 149 -18.64 0.51 -10.23
N SER A 150 -18.11 0.96 -11.37
CA SER A 150 -18.53 0.47 -12.69
C SER A 150 -18.21 -1.02 -12.86
N LEU A 151 -17.02 -1.47 -12.42
CA LEU A 151 -16.62 -2.89 -12.47
C LEU A 151 -17.63 -3.79 -11.73
N PHE A 152 -18.01 -3.44 -10.51
CA PHE A 152 -18.94 -4.23 -9.71
C PHE A 152 -20.36 -4.18 -10.27
N LYS A 153 -20.83 -3.01 -10.72
CA LYS A 153 -22.15 -2.87 -11.36
C LYS A 153 -22.27 -3.69 -12.65
N GLN A 154 -21.21 -3.75 -13.46
CA GLN A 154 -21.16 -4.60 -14.65
C GLN A 154 -21.23 -6.10 -14.32
N ALA A 155 -20.81 -6.49 -13.12
CA ALA A 155 -20.96 -7.85 -12.60
C ALA A 155 -22.33 -8.11 -11.94
N GLY A 156 -23.26 -7.15 -11.99
CA GLY A 156 -24.60 -7.27 -11.39
C GLY A 156 -24.65 -7.00 -9.89
N ILE A 157 -23.57 -6.49 -9.28
CA ILE A 157 -23.49 -6.17 -7.85
C ILE A 157 -23.85 -4.70 -7.66
N LYS A 158 -24.78 -4.39 -6.72
CA LYS A 158 -25.08 -2.99 -6.41
C LYS A 158 -23.86 -2.36 -5.76
N THR A 159 -23.57 -1.11 -6.10
CA THR A 159 -22.41 -0.40 -5.54
C THR A 159 -22.69 1.06 -5.33
N VAL A 160 -22.27 1.54 -4.16
CA VAL A 160 -22.33 2.94 -3.74
C VAL A 160 -20.92 3.43 -3.39
N ILE A 161 -20.68 4.73 -3.58
CA ILE A 161 -19.46 5.41 -3.11
C ILE A 161 -19.95 6.43 -2.09
N ILE A 162 -19.58 6.28 -0.82
CA ILE A 162 -20.19 7.01 0.29
C ILE A 162 -19.16 7.45 1.33
N ASP A 163 -19.49 8.51 2.04
CA ASP A 163 -18.80 8.93 3.25
C ASP A 163 -19.19 8.02 4.44
N PRO A 164 -18.30 7.72 5.39
CA PRO A 164 -18.64 6.94 6.59
C PRO A 164 -19.86 7.44 7.35
N SER A 165 -20.10 8.76 7.36
CA SER A 165 -21.26 9.38 8.03
C SER A 165 -22.61 9.01 7.42
N GLN A 166 -22.63 8.45 6.20
CA GLN A 166 -23.86 8.02 5.52
C GLN A 166 -24.25 6.58 5.87
N ILE A 167 -23.48 5.91 6.73
CA ILE A 167 -23.72 4.52 7.13
C ILE A 167 -24.61 4.49 8.36
N GLU A 168 -25.69 3.72 8.25
CA GLU A 168 -26.57 3.40 9.36
C GLU A 168 -26.15 2.06 9.98
N THR A 169 -26.14 1.98 11.30
CA THR A 169 -25.91 0.72 12.02
C THR A 169 -27.25 0.17 12.50
N LYS A 170 -27.51 -1.11 12.19
CA LYS A 170 -28.63 -1.88 12.76
C LYS A 170 -28.05 -3.14 13.43
N GLU A 171 -28.89 -3.89 14.14
CA GLU A 171 -28.45 -5.10 14.88
C GLU A 171 -27.69 -6.09 13.98
N ALA A 172 -28.13 -6.28 12.74
CA ALA A 172 -27.55 -7.22 11.79
C ALA A 172 -26.28 -6.72 11.07
N GLY A 173 -25.92 -5.43 11.16
CA GLY A 173 -24.73 -4.91 10.48
C GLY A 173 -24.84 -3.46 10.00
N LEU A 174 -24.10 -3.16 8.93
CA LEU A 174 -24.06 -1.84 8.30
C LEU A 174 -25.11 -1.74 7.18
N TYR A 175 -25.71 -0.57 7.04
CA TYR A 175 -26.78 -0.30 6.09
C TYR A 175 -26.56 1.02 5.34
N TYR A 176 -27.04 1.08 4.11
CA TYR A 176 -27.20 2.31 3.33
C TYR A 176 -28.60 2.33 2.71
N GLN A 177 -29.41 3.34 3.03
CA GLN A 177 -30.79 3.46 2.54
C GLN A 177 -31.59 2.16 2.68
N GLU A 178 -31.65 1.63 3.90
CA GLU A 178 -32.32 0.36 4.26
C GLU A 178 -31.73 -0.93 3.69
N GLN A 179 -30.75 -0.87 2.79
CA GLN A 179 -30.08 -2.05 2.26
C GLN A 179 -28.83 -2.40 3.07
N ALA A 180 -28.70 -3.68 3.45
CA ALA A 180 -27.51 -4.18 4.13
C ALA A 180 -26.27 -4.08 3.22
N ILE A 181 -25.15 -3.63 3.79
CA ILE A 181 -23.85 -3.59 3.13
C ILE A 181 -23.14 -4.91 3.41
N ASP A 182 -22.91 -5.70 2.36
CA ASP A 182 -22.27 -7.02 2.47
C ASP A 182 -20.74 -6.91 2.55
N LEU A 183 -20.18 -6.00 1.74
CA LEU A 183 -18.75 -5.77 1.64
C LEU A 183 -18.43 -4.28 1.60
N VAL A 184 -17.46 -3.89 2.42
CA VAL A 184 -16.87 -2.55 2.42
C VAL A 184 -15.53 -2.61 1.69
N TYR A 185 -15.43 -1.88 0.58
CA TYR A 185 -14.14 -1.56 -0.03
C TYR A 185 -13.62 -0.25 0.60
N ASN A 186 -12.74 -0.39 1.60
CA ASN A 186 -12.23 0.72 2.38
C ASN A 186 -11.17 1.51 1.62
N ARG A 187 -11.51 2.73 1.21
CA ARG A 187 -10.60 3.71 0.61
C ARG A 187 -10.11 4.76 1.61
N HIS A 188 -10.63 4.74 2.84
CA HIS A 188 -10.23 5.66 3.89
C HIS A 188 -8.78 5.41 4.37
N CYS A 189 -8.11 6.45 4.85
CA CYS A 189 -6.72 6.37 5.34
C CYS A 189 -6.60 6.07 6.84
N ASP A 190 -7.70 5.97 7.57
CA ASP A 190 -7.72 5.51 8.97
C ASP A 190 -7.73 3.98 9.02
N PHE A 191 -6.55 3.38 8.83
CA PHE A 191 -6.39 1.94 8.68
C PHE A 191 -6.73 1.12 9.93
N TYR A 192 -6.73 1.76 11.10
CA TYR A 192 -7.14 1.15 12.37
C TYR A 192 -8.56 1.54 12.80
N LEU A 193 -9.30 2.29 11.98
CA LEU A 193 -10.70 2.67 12.26
C LEU A 193 -10.83 3.41 13.62
N SER A 194 -9.84 4.24 13.94
CA SER A 194 -9.66 4.88 15.24
C SER A 194 -10.46 6.18 15.40
N SER A 195 -10.74 6.85 14.30
CA SER A 195 -11.48 8.11 14.25
C SER A 195 -12.96 7.92 14.60
N PRO A 196 -13.62 8.96 15.14
CA PRO A 196 -15.05 8.90 15.48
C PRO A 196 -15.95 8.50 14.29
N GLU A 197 -15.65 9.01 13.10
CA GLU A 197 -16.42 8.74 11.87
C GLU A 197 -16.35 7.27 11.43
N MET A 198 -15.30 6.54 11.81
CA MET A 198 -15.11 5.14 11.46
C MET A 198 -15.66 4.16 12.52
N GLN A 199 -16.24 4.65 13.63
CA GLN A 199 -16.63 3.79 14.75
C GLN A 199 -17.67 2.73 14.37
N ASN A 200 -18.66 3.07 13.54
CA ASN A 200 -19.66 2.11 13.05
C ASN A 200 -18.99 0.94 12.31
N ILE A 201 -18.02 1.24 11.44
CA ILE A 201 -17.26 0.23 10.69
C ILE A 201 -16.33 -0.55 11.63
N ALA A 202 -15.73 0.11 12.63
CA ALA A 202 -14.91 -0.54 13.65
C ALA A 202 -15.71 -1.55 14.46
N GLU A 203 -16.95 -1.22 14.87
CA GLU A 203 -17.85 -2.14 15.55
C GLU A 203 -18.27 -3.31 14.67
N ALA A 204 -18.62 -3.07 13.41
CA ALA A 204 -18.95 -4.14 12.47
C ALA A 204 -17.77 -5.08 12.23
N TRP A 205 -16.54 -4.53 12.15
CA TRP A 205 -15.32 -5.34 12.10
C TRP A 205 -15.10 -6.14 13.38
N ARG A 206 -15.28 -5.56 14.58
CA ARG A 206 -15.20 -6.29 15.86
C ARG A 206 -16.16 -7.46 15.93
N LYS A 207 -17.38 -7.27 15.42
CA LYS A 207 -18.43 -8.29 15.35
C LYS A 207 -18.28 -9.25 14.17
N GLN A 208 -17.33 -8.98 13.27
CA GLN A 208 -17.20 -9.68 11.98
C GLN A 208 -18.54 -9.75 11.22
N SER A 209 -19.31 -8.66 11.24
CA SER A 209 -20.65 -8.59 10.61
C SER A 209 -20.64 -7.99 9.19
N VAL A 210 -19.47 -7.59 8.69
CA VAL A 210 -19.29 -7.10 7.32
C VAL A 210 -17.94 -7.54 6.76
N CYS A 211 -17.89 -7.90 5.48
CA CYS A 211 -16.61 -8.16 4.82
C CYS A 211 -15.88 -6.83 4.58
N LEU A 212 -14.83 -6.56 5.36
CA LEU A 212 -14.02 -5.34 5.22
C LEU A 212 -12.74 -5.65 4.45
N THR A 213 -12.47 -4.92 3.35
CA THR A 213 -11.23 -5.05 2.59
C THR A 213 -10.74 -3.71 2.06
N PRO A 214 -9.45 -3.34 2.19
CA PRO A 214 -8.47 -3.96 3.09
C PRO A 214 -8.89 -3.82 4.56
N ASN A 215 -8.37 -4.71 5.41
CA ASN A 215 -8.74 -4.78 6.82
C ASN A 215 -7.61 -4.37 7.80
N PRO A 216 -7.95 -3.99 9.05
CA PRO A 216 -6.98 -3.54 10.04
C PRO A 216 -5.91 -4.58 10.41
N ARG A 217 -6.26 -5.88 10.38
CA ARG A 217 -5.31 -6.96 10.70
C ARG A 217 -4.18 -7.00 9.68
N ILE A 218 -4.53 -7.08 8.39
CA ILE A 218 -3.53 -7.12 7.32
C ILE A 218 -2.72 -5.83 7.29
N TYR A 219 -3.35 -4.67 7.56
CA TYR A 219 -2.59 -3.44 7.75
C TYR A 219 -1.55 -3.58 8.88
N GLY A 220 -1.95 -4.02 10.07
CA GLY A 220 -1.06 -4.16 11.21
C GLY A 220 0.09 -5.15 11.00
N LEU A 221 -0.14 -6.20 10.21
CA LEU A 221 0.86 -7.23 9.92
C LEU A 221 1.79 -6.87 8.76
N LEU A 222 1.28 -6.19 7.73
CA LEU A 222 1.98 -6.03 6.45
C LEU A 222 2.16 -4.59 5.97
N ALA A 223 1.50 -3.57 6.53
CA ALA A 223 1.60 -2.20 6.01
C ALA A 223 1.83 -1.12 7.07
N ASP A 224 1.69 -1.44 8.36
CA ASP A 224 2.15 -0.57 9.42
C ASP A 224 3.67 -0.37 9.28
N LYS A 225 4.11 0.89 9.18
CA LYS A 225 5.51 1.22 8.90
C LYS A 225 6.45 0.69 9.98
N ARG A 226 5.96 0.44 11.20
CA ARG A 226 6.74 -0.17 12.28
C ARG A 226 7.20 -1.58 11.95
N ARG A 227 6.50 -2.30 11.05
CA ARG A 227 6.91 -3.61 10.55
C ARG A 227 8.28 -3.59 9.88
N MET A 228 8.70 -2.47 9.31
CA MET A 228 10.05 -2.34 8.76
C MET A 228 11.15 -2.49 9.82
N ILE A 229 10.87 -2.20 11.10
CA ILE A 229 11.78 -2.47 12.21
C ILE A 229 11.93 -3.98 12.36
N ASP A 230 10.79 -4.66 12.55
CA ASP A 230 10.73 -6.11 12.78
C ASP A 230 11.36 -6.88 11.61
N TRP A 231 11.07 -6.49 10.37
CA TRP A 231 11.63 -7.14 9.19
C TRP A 231 13.10 -6.81 8.93
N SER A 232 13.67 -5.83 9.63
CA SER A 232 15.11 -5.55 9.58
C SER A 232 15.89 -6.25 10.69
N ASP A 233 15.21 -6.92 11.63
CA ASP A 233 15.81 -7.72 12.69
C ASP A 233 16.17 -9.11 12.17
N SER A 234 17.47 -9.43 12.17
CA SER A 234 17.95 -10.72 11.69
C SER A 234 17.57 -11.88 12.58
N GLU A 235 17.51 -11.69 13.90
CA GLU A 235 17.19 -12.77 14.85
C GLU A 235 15.73 -13.18 14.65
N LEU A 236 14.83 -12.20 14.65
CA LEU A 236 13.42 -12.42 14.38
C LEU A 236 13.18 -13.10 13.03
N LEU A 237 13.84 -12.68 11.95
CA LEU A 237 13.68 -13.37 10.66
C LEU A 237 14.19 -14.82 10.69
N ASN A 238 15.29 -15.11 11.39
CA ASN A 238 15.85 -16.45 11.48
C ASN A 238 14.99 -17.41 12.33
N ASP A 239 14.23 -16.88 13.30
CA ASP A 239 13.32 -17.68 14.12
C ASP A 239 12.10 -18.19 13.34
N PHE A 240 11.63 -17.43 12.36
CA PHE A 240 10.40 -17.74 11.62
C PHE A 240 10.61 -18.25 10.19
N LEU A 241 11.80 -18.09 9.62
CA LEU A 241 12.06 -18.35 8.21
C LEU A 241 13.27 -19.23 7.99
N THR A 242 13.27 -19.96 6.87
CA THR A 242 14.45 -20.71 6.44
C THR A 242 15.59 -19.75 6.09
N PRO A 243 16.87 -20.16 6.26
CA PRO A 243 18.01 -19.27 6.01
C PRO A 243 18.02 -18.59 4.62
N PRO A 244 17.64 -19.25 3.50
CA PRO A 244 17.57 -18.59 2.20
C PRO A 244 16.49 -17.49 2.11
N VAL A 245 15.38 -17.66 2.83
CA VAL A 245 14.28 -16.68 2.86
C VAL A 245 14.64 -15.51 3.78
N ALA A 246 15.16 -15.79 4.98
CA ALA A 246 15.64 -14.77 5.90
C ALA A 246 16.72 -13.89 5.26
N SER A 247 17.72 -14.50 4.61
CA SER A 247 18.79 -13.77 3.91
C SER A 247 18.25 -12.87 2.80
N ARG A 248 17.27 -13.35 2.01
CA ARG A 248 16.66 -12.54 0.95
C ARG A 248 15.90 -11.34 1.51
N LEU A 249 15.15 -11.52 2.60
CA LEU A 249 14.46 -10.40 3.26
C LEU A 249 15.46 -9.41 3.88
N GLN A 250 16.50 -9.88 4.57
CA GLN A 250 17.57 -9.03 5.12
C GLN A 250 18.26 -8.19 4.02
N GLN A 251 18.45 -8.76 2.84
CA GLN A 251 19.01 -8.03 1.70
C GLN A 251 18.02 -6.99 1.13
N ALA A 252 16.73 -7.29 1.13
CA ALA A 252 15.72 -6.42 0.53
C ALA A 252 15.20 -5.32 1.46
N ILE A 253 15.27 -5.49 2.78
CA ILE A 253 14.69 -4.58 3.76
C ILE A 253 15.77 -3.64 4.31
N PRO A 254 15.65 -2.31 4.11
CA PRO A 254 16.57 -1.35 4.70
C PRO A 254 16.47 -1.35 6.22
N HIS A 255 17.62 -1.26 6.90
CA HIS A 255 17.68 -1.17 8.36
C HIS A 255 16.77 -0.05 8.88
N THR A 256 15.87 -0.37 9.80
CA THR A 256 14.89 0.57 10.35
C THR A 256 14.83 0.44 11.86
N GLN A 257 14.75 1.57 12.56
CA GLN A 257 14.61 1.61 14.02
C GLN A 257 13.79 2.84 14.44
N LEU A 258 13.30 2.89 15.67
CA LEU A 258 12.71 4.10 16.23
C LEU A 258 13.79 5.15 16.53
N LEU A 259 13.42 6.43 16.40
CA LEU A 259 14.34 7.55 16.61
C LEU A 259 14.92 7.55 18.03
N HIS A 260 14.13 7.19 19.05
CA HIS A 260 14.62 7.09 20.42
C HIS A 260 15.73 6.04 20.62
N SER A 261 15.82 5.03 19.73
CA SER A 261 16.84 3.97 19.77
C SER A 261 18.14 4.36 19.05
N VAL A 262 18.13 5.44 18.26
CA VAL A 262 19.33 5.89 17.55
C VAL A 262 20.25 6.65 18.51
N PRO A 263 21.55 6.30 18.59
CA PRO A 263 22.50 7.05 19.41
C PRO A 263 22.57 8.54 18.99
N LYS A 264 22.51 9.45 19.96
CA LYS A 264 22.40 10.90 19.69
C LYS A 264 23.61 11.44 18.94
N GLU A 265 24.79 10.89 19.23
CA GLU A 265 26.08 11.24 18.65
C GLU A 265 26.19 10.84 17.17
N THR A 266 25.50 9.77 16.73
CA THR A 266 25.51 9.33 15.33
C THR A 266 24.40 9.97 14.51
N LEU A 267 23.31 10.39 15.15
CA LEU A 267 22.11 10.89 14.50
C LEU A 267 22.37 12.05 13.54
N TRP A 268 23.08 13.11 13.96
CA TRP A 268 23.35 14.27 13.11
C TRP A 268 24.40 13.99 12.01
N PRO A 269 25.56 13.37 12.31
CA PRO A 269 26.54 13.00 11.29
C PRO A 269 25.98 12.09 10.18
N GLU A 270 25.19 11.08 10.56
CA GLU A 270 24.69 10.06 9.62
C GLU A 270 23.37 10.43 8.95
N ARG A 271 22.67 11.48 9.38
CA ARG A 271 21.32 11.84 8.89
C ARG A 271 21.16 11.81 7.38
N LYS A 272 22.20 12.18 6.61
CA LYS A 272 22.14 12.23 5.14
C LYS A 272 21.86 10.86 4.49
N GLN A 273 22.22 9.81 5.22
CA GLN A 273 22.04 8.40 4.88
C GLN A 273 20.74 7.82 5.46
N LYS A 274 19.88 8.65 6.07
CA LYS A 274 18.63 8.22 6.70
C LYS A 274 17.41 8.94 6.11
N VAL A 275 16.26 8.31 6.24
CA VAL A 275 14.93 8.88 6.01
C VAL A 275 14.15 8.78 7.32
N PHE A 276 13.48 9.87 7.66
CA PHE A 276 12.69 10.01 8.89
C PHE A 276 11.22 9.97 8.52
N LYS A 277 10.46 9.04 9.09
CA LYS A 277 9.05 8.80 8.74
C LYS A 277 8.23 8.73 10.03
N PRO A 278 7.15 9.51 10.20
CA PRO A 278 6.25 9.29 11.33
C PRO A 278 5.49 7.98 11.16
N THR A 279 5.22 7.29 12.26
CA THR A 279 4.63 5.94 12.29
C THR A 279 3.23 5.89 11.68
N THR A 280 2.41 6.93 11.85
CA THR A 280 0.97 6.94 11.49
C THR A 280 0.60 7.81 10.28
N SER A 281 1.58 8.40 9.57
CA SER A 281 1.25 9.25 8.41
C SER A 281 0.92 8.46 7.14
N TYR A 282 0.04 9.03 6.33
CA TYR A 282 -0.27 8.63 4.95
C TYR A 282 0.22 9.67 3.92
N ALA A 283 0.31 9.26 2.65
CA ALA A 283 0.68 10.11 1.51
C ALA A 283 2.01 10.87 1.67
N SER A 284 3.04 10.23 2.26
CA SER A 284 4.37 10.81 2.52
C SER A 284 4.38 12.09 3.39
N ARG A 285 3.28 12.41 4.08
CA ARG A 285 3.21 13.59 4.96
C ARG A 285 4.19 13.42 6.12
N GLY A 286 5.07 14.41 6.31
CA GLY A 286 6.06 14.37 7.38
C GLY A 286 7.25 13.45 7.13
N VAL A 287 7.41 12.90 5.93
CA VAL A 287 8.63 12.16 5.56
C VAL A 287 9.75 13.15 5.22
N TYR A 288 10.89 13.00 5.88
CA TYR A 288 12.07 13.84 5.65
C TYR A 288 13.27 13.00 5.20
N ILE A 289 13.87 13.38 4.08
CA ILE A 289 15.22 12.91 3.74
C ILE A 289 16.19 13.66 4.65
N GLY A 290 17.03 12.96 5.42
CA GLY A 290 17.86 13.63 6.42
C GLY A 290 18.91 14.60 5.85
N ASP A 291 19.27 14.48 4.57
CA ASP A 291 20.08 15.50 3.86
C ASP A 291 19.40 16.87 3.80
N LYS A 292 18.07 16.92 3.87
CA LYS A 292 17.26 18.13 3.87
C LYS A 292 16.82 18.58 5.27
N LEU A 293 17.25 17.87 6.32
CA LEU A 293 16.94 18.23 7.71
C LEU A 293 17.92 19.28 8.26
N THR A 294 17.34 20.27 8.94
CA THR A 294 18.06 21.17 9.83
C THR A 294 18.15 20.57 11.24
N LYS A 295 19.08 21.07 12.07
CA LYS A 295 19.20 20.60 13.48
C LYS A 295 17.89 20.83 14.23
N ASN A 296 17.32 22.03 14.11
CA ASN A 296 16.06 22.38 14.77
C ASN A 296 14.92 21.46 14.34
N LYS A 297 14.82 21.14 13.04
CA LYS A 297 13.76 20.26 12.56
C LYS A 297 13.95 18.83 13.05
N LEU A 298 15.18 18.32 13.07
CA LEU A 298 15.49 17.00 13.62
C LEU A 298 15.14 16.92 15.11
N SER A 299 15.49 17.95 15.89
CA SER A 299 15.15 18.03 17.32
C SER A 299 13.66 18.17 17.60
N SER A 300 12.87 18.64 16.63
CA SER A 300 11.41 18.74 16.77
C SER A 300 10.68 17.44 16.42
N LEU A 301 11.37 16.41 15.94
CA LEU A 301 10.71 15.13 15.62
C LEU A 301 10.44 14.38 16.93
N ASP A 302 9.26 13.78 17.05
CA ASP A 302 8.93 12.95 18.21
C ASP A 302 9.78 11.68 18.20
N PRO A 303 10.65 11.43 19.20
CA PRO A 303 11.50 10.25 19.25
C PRO A 303 10.74 8.92 19.34
N GLN A 304 9.53 8.92 19.91
CA GLN A 304 8.70 7.73 20.10
C GLN A 304 7.86 7.41 18.85
N GLU A 305 7.54 8.42 18.04
CA GLU A 305 6.68 8.27 16.87
C GLU A 305 7.39 8.45 15.53
N THR A 306 8.72 8.60 15.52
CA THR A 306 9.51 8.74 14.31
C THR A 306 10.37 7.50 14.05
N LEU A 307 10.19 6.90 12.88
CA LEU A 307 11.05 5.86 12.34
C LEU A 307 12.27 6.48 11.65
N VAL A 308 13.44 5.89 11.85
CA VAL A 308 14.69 6.21 11.17
C VAL A 308 15.09 5.00 10.33
N GLN A 309 14.98 5.15 9.02
CA GLN A 309 15.27 4.11 8.05
C GLN A 309 16.52 4.45 7.23
N GLN A 310 17.32 3.45 6.89
CA GLN A 310 18.40 3.59 5.92
C GLN A 310 17.86 4.13 4.59
N ARG A 311 18.47 5.21 4.10
CA ARG A 311 18.06 5.84 2.86
C ARG A 311 18.52 5.01 1.67
N ILE A 312 17.56 4.54 0.88
CA ILE A 312 17.81 3.98 -0.44
C ILE A 312 17.59 5.07 -1.49
N LYS A 313 18.63 5.38 -2.28
CA LYS A 313 18.49 6.35 -3.38
C LYS A 313 17.61 5.74 -4.47
N PRO A 314 16.61 6.48 -4.99
CA PRO A 314 15.83 6.02 -6.13
C PRO A 314 16.68 6.01 -7.40
N THR A 315 16.35 5.12 -8.33
CA THR A 315 16.90 5.15 -9.69
C THR A 315 16.52 6.46 -10.37
N ILE A 316 17.41 7.01 -11.20
CA ILE A 316 17.13 8.21 -12.00
C ILE A 316 16.78 7.80 -13.42
N THR A 317 15.55 8.09 -13.84
CA THR A 317 15.13 7.98 -15.23
C THR A 317 15.49 9.27 -15.95
N HIS A 318 16.29 9.14 -17.00
CA HIS A 318 16.66 10.23 -17.90
C HIS A 318 15.76 10.18 -19.13
N THR A 319 15.17 11.32 -19.48
CA THR A 319 14.36 11.44 -20.70
C THR A 319 15.21 11.94 -21.88
N LEU A 320 14.71 11.76 -23.10
CA LEU A 320 15.34 12.30 -24.31
C LEU A 320 15.43 13.85 -24.27
N GLY A 321 14.48 14.50 -23.61
CA GLY A 321 14.46 15.96 -23.42
C GLY A 321 15.42 16.46 -22.32
N GLY A 322 16.22 15.59 -21.70
CA GLY A 322 17.17 15.96 -20.64
C GLY A 322 16.56 16.09 -19.24
N GLU A 323 15.24 15.93 -19.10
CA GLU A 323 14.58 15.89 -17.80
C GLU A 323 15.04 14.66 -17.00
N LYS A 324 15.12 14.82 -15.68
CA LYS A 324 15.50 13.76 -14.74
C LYS A 324 14.36 13.52 -13.75
N PHE A 325 13.97 12.26 -13.61
CA PHE A 325 12.95 11.83 -12.66
C PHE A 325 13.53 10.80 -11.71
N LYS A 326 13.20 10.92 -10.43
CA LYS A 326 13.35 9.82 -9.49
C LYS A 326 12.31 8.76 -9.83
N THR A 327 12.71 7.50 -9.68
CA THR A 327 11.90 6.35 -10.05
C THR A 327 11.77 5.43 -8.85
N ASP A 328 10.53 5.08 -8.54
CA ASP A 328 10.23 3.91 -7.72
C ASP A 328 9.37 2.93 -8.52
N PHE A 329 9.29 1.69 -8.05
CA PHE A 329 8.49 0.63 -8.67
C PHE A 329 7.44 0.16 -7.67
N ARG A 330 6.20 -0.01 -8.14
CA ARG A 330 5.08 -0.51 -7.33
C ARG A 330 4.57 -1.83 -7.89
N LEU A 331 4.38 -2.79 -6.99
CA LEU A 331 3.58 -3.99 -7.23
C LEU A 331 2.21 -3.83 -6.57
N PHE A 332 1.14 -3.97 -7.35
CA PHE A 332 -0.21 -4.14 -6.83
C PHE A 332 -0.45 -5.62 -6.59
N VAL A 333 -0.91 -5.97 -5.39
CA VAL A 333 -0.90 -7.34 -4.89
C VAL A 333 -2.23 -7.67 -4.24
N TYR A 334 -2.70 -8.90 -4.46
CA TYR A 334 -3.69 -9.56 -3.63
C TYR A 334 -3.06 -10.85 -3.10
N HIS A 335 -2.91 -10.97 -1.78
CA HIS A 335 -2.25 -12.11 -1.15
C HIS A 335 -0.85 -12.38 -1.77
N LYS A 336 -0.63 -13.51 -2.45
CA LYS A 336 0.63 -13.85 -3.14
C LYS A 336 0.60 -13.56 -4.65
N THR A 337 -0.49 -12.97 -5.13
CA THR A 337 -0.77 -12.74 -6.55
C THR A 337 -0.48 -11.30 -6.94
N ILE A 338 0.43 -11.12 -7.90
CA ILE A 338 0.71 -9.81 -8.49
C ILE A 338 -0.39 -9.46 -9.49
N LEU A 339 -1.12 -8.38 -9.22
CA LEU A 339 -2.20 -7.86 -10.06
C LEU A 339 -1.64 -7.01 -11.20
N ALA A 340 -0.72 -6.11 -10.88
CA ALA A 340 -0.06 -5.22 -11.83
C ALA A 340 1.30 -4.73 -11.31
N THR A 341 2.11 -4.20 -12.21
CA THR A 341 3.42 -3.61 -11.93
C THR A 341 3.52 -2.29 -12.67
N CYS A 342 3.96 -1.23 -11.99
CA CYS A 342 4.21 0.07 -12.60
C CYS A 342 5.43 0.76 -12.00
N ALA A 343 5.96 1.75 -12.70
CA ALA A 343 6.92 2.69 -12.15
C ALA A 343 6.18 3.98 -11.78
N ARG A 344 6.72 4.76 -10.83
CA ARG A 344 6.28 6.14 -10.61
C ARG A 344 7.47 7.07 -10.77
N LEU A 345 7.30 8.08 -11.63
CA LEU A 345 8.28 9.11 -11.91
C LEU A 345 7.93 10.40 -11.16
N TYR A 346 8.89 10.96 -10.43
CA TYR A 346 8.64 12.15 -9.64
C TYR A 346 9.89 13.02 -9.50
N GLN A 347 9.67 14.29 -9.18
CA GLN A 347 10.70 15.21 -8.71
C GLN A 347 10.38 15.67 -7.29
N GLY A 348 11.38 16.22 -6.58
CA GLY A 348 11.23 16.60 -5.18
C GLY A 348 11.69 15.52 -4.20
N GLN A 349 11.30 15.63 -2.93
CA GLN A 349 11.80 14.72 -1.87
C GLN A 349 11.12 13.35 -1.89
N VAL A 350 9.80 13.33 -2.09
CA VAL A 350 8.95 12.14 -2.01
C VAL A 350 8.11 11.98 -3.27
N THR A 351 7.67 10.74 -3.52
CA THR A 351 6.79 10.40 -4.64
C THR A 351 5.51 11.22 -4.58
N ASN A 352 5.14 11.81 -5.71
CA ASN A 352 3.96 12.65 -5.84
C ASN A 352 3.40 12.57 -7.27
N LEU A 353 2.12 12.92 -7.41
CA LEU A 353 1.41 12.91 -8.70
C LEU A 353 1.23 14.32 -9.30
N ARG A 354 1.98 15.30 -8.79
CA ARG A 354 1.90 16.72 -9.20
C ARG A 354 3.06 17.17 -10.08
N THR A 355 4.10 16.34 -10.18
CA THR A 355 5.27 16.62 -11.03
C THR A 355 4.81 16.63 -12.49
N PRO A 356 5.01 17.72 -13.26
CA PRO A 356 4.75 17.73 -14.70
C PRO A 356 5.49 16.58 -15.40
N ASN A 357 4.80 15.87 -16.31
CA ASN A 357 5.28 14.65 -16.98
C ASN A 357 5.70 13.50 -16.04
N GLY A 358 5.50 13.65 -14.73
CA GLY A 358 5.64 12.60 -13.73
C GLY A 358 4.32 11.88 -13.46
N GLY A 359 4.36 10.93 -12.54
CA GLY A 359 3.24 10.06 -12.19
C GLY A 359 3.49 8.60 -12.52
N PHE A 360 2.42 7.83 -12.63
CA PHE A 360 2.47 6.43 -13.02
C PHE A 360 3.05 6.29 -14.43
N SER A 361 3.93 5.33 -14.63
CA SER A 361 4.70 5.15 -15.85
C SER A 361 4.64 3.70 -16.31
N LYS A 362 4.64 3.53 -17.62
CA LYS A 362 4.78 2.22 -18.27
C LYS A 362 6.13 1.60 -17.91
N ILE A 363 6.15 0.28 -17.76
CA ILE A 363 7.37 -0.51 -17.63
C ILE A 363 7.65 -1.25 -18.93
N LYS A 364 8.92 -1.24 -19.34
CA LYS A 364 9.47 -2.16 -20.34
C LYS A 364 10.36 -3.16 -19.62
N LEU A 365 10.01 -4.45 -19.70
CA LEU A 365 10.87 -5.50 -19.17
C LEU A 365 12.09 -5.67 -20.06
N VAL A 366 13.25 -5.72 -19.43
CA VAL A 366 14.54 -5.96 -20.10
C VAL A 366 15.23 -7.19 -19.50
N SER A 367 15.98 -7.92 -20.31
CA SER A 367 16.85 -8.98 -19.80
C SER A 367 17.91 -8.37 -18.88
N SER A 368 18.31 -9.13 -17.87
CA SER A 368 19.54 -8.78 -17.14
C SER A 368 20.73 -9.00 -18.09
N GLU A 369 21.59 -8.00 -18.23
CA GLU A 369 22.92 -8.19 -18.82
C GLU A 369 23.78 -9.09 -17.92
#